data_AF-W7FFL2-F1
#
_entry.id   AF-W7FFL2-F1
#
_cell.length_a   1.000
_cell.length_b   1.000
_cell.length_c   1.000
_cell.angle_alpha   90.00
_cell.angle_beta   90.00
_cell.angle_gamma   90.00
#
_symmetry.space_group_name_H-M   'P 1'
#
loop_
_entity.id
_entity.type
_entity.pdbx_description
1 polymer ?
#
loop_
_entity_poly.entity_id
_entity_poly.type
_entity_poly.pdbx_seq_one_letter_code
_entity_poly.pdbx_strand_id
1 'polypeptide(L)' 'MKRTIIIRRNYLHYVKKYNRFEKRHKNIPCHCSPCFDVKEGDIVTVGQCRPLSKTVRFNVLHVEKHQIFGSARKQFVLF' A
#
# COMPACT_ATOMS: atom_id res chain seq x y z
N MET A 1 12.28 -9.92 1.90
CA MET A 1 12.08 -9.61 0.45
C MET A 1 13.16 -8.61 0.05
N LYS A 2 13.90 -8.82 -1.05
CA LYS A 2 14.91 -7.86 -1.52
C LYS A 2 14.25 -6.93 -2.55
N ARG A 3 14.33 -5.60 -2.36
CA ARG A 3 13.79 -4.59 -3.30
C ARG A 3 12.30 -4.77 -3.63
N THR A 4 11.51 -5.33 -2.72
CA THR A 4 10.07 -5.50 -2.91
C THR A 4 9.39 -5.18 -1.59
N ILE A 5 8.38 -4.31 -1.65
CA ILE A 5 7.60 -3.84 -0.51
C ILE A 5 6.16 -4.30 -0.64
N ILE A 6 5.43 -4.30 0.47
CA ILE A 6 4.00 -4.60 0.50
C ILE A 6 3.26 -3.36 0.94
N ILE A 7 2.39 -2.86 0.07
CA ILE A 7 1.53 -1.71 0.35
C ILE A 7 0.18 -2.22 0.81
N ARG A 8 -0.39 -1.56 1.83
CA ARG A 8 -1.76 -1.81 2.27
C ARG A 8 -2.67 -0.68 1.80
N ARG A 9 -3.56 -0.99 0.87
CA ARG A 9 -4.61 -0.05 0.44
C ARG A 9 -5.87 -0.29 1.26
N ASN A 10 -6.30 0.71 2.00
CA ASN A 10 -7.53 0.66 2.77
C ASN A 10 -8.67 1.25 1.94
N TYR A 11 -9.86 0.67 1.99
CA TYR A 11 -11.03 1.22 1.34
C TYR A 11 -12.31 0.87 2.11
N LEU A 12 -13.36 1.64 1.86
CA LEU A 12 -14.69 1.40 2.40
C LEU A 12 -15.50 0.64 1.36
N HIS A 13 -16.11 -0.48 1.78
CA HIS A 13 -17.01 -1.25 0.96
C HIS A 13 -18.45 -0.98 1.40
N TYR A 14 -19.33 -0.62 0.46
CA TYR A 14 -20.72 -0.28 0.76
C TYR A 14 -21.59 -1.53 0.88
N VAL A 15 -22.33 -1.66 1.99
CA VAL A 15 -23.26 -2.76 2.24
C VAL A 15 -24.68 -2.28 2.00
N LYS A 16 -25.23 -2.61 0.82
CA LYS A 16 -26.55 -2.15 0.34
C LYS A 16 -27.69 -2.45 1.32
N LYS A 17 -27.69 -3.62 1.97
CA LYS A 17 -28.76 -4.03 2.91
C LYS A 17 -28.89 -3.08 4.11
N TYR A 18 -27.78 -2.54 4.60
CA TYR A 18 -27.73 -1.77 5.85
C TYR A 18 -27.44 -0.28 5.64
N ASN A 19 -27.27 0.17 4.39
CA ASN A 19 -26.85 1.53 4.03
C ASN A 19 -25.62 2.01 4.84
N ARG A 20 -24.65 1.11 5.06
CA ARG A 20 -23.44 1.35 5.85
C ARG A 20 -22.20 0.92 5.08
N PHE A 21 -21.05 1.45 5.48
CA PHE A 21 -19.75 1.06 4.95
C PHE A 21 -19.00 0.15 5.93
N GLU A 22 -18.31 -0.85 5.41
CA GLU A 22 -17.36 -1.68 6.17
C GLU A 22 -15.92 -1.37 5.75
N LYS A 23 -14.98 -1.45 6.69
CA LYS A 23 -13.55 -1.24 6.43
C LYS A 23 -12.95 -2.51 5.84
N ARG A 24 -12.34 -2.40 4.65
CA ARG A 24 -11.55 -3.47 4.02
C ARG A 24 -10.15 -2.98 3.68
N HIS A 25 -9.24 -3.92 3.47
CA HIS A 25 -7.91 -3.63 2.98
C HIS A 25 -7.46 -4.65 1.93
N LYS A 26 -6.54 -4.24 1.06
CA LYS A 26 -5.86 -5.12 0.10
C LYS A 26 -4.37 -4.90 0.18
N ASN A 27 -3.62 -6.00 0.30
CA ASN A 27 -2.16 -5.97 0.25
C ASN A 27 -1.70 -6.10 -1.20
N ILE A 28 -0.88 -5.16 -1.65
CA ILE A 28 -0.36 -5.09 -3.02
C ILE A 28 1.16 -5.15 -2.94
N PRO A 29 1.80 -6.17 -3.53
CA PRO A 29 3.25 -6.24 -3.59
C PRO A 29 3.78 -5.40 -4.75
N CYS A 30 4.79 -4.58 -4.44
CA CYS A 30 5.35 -3.60 -5.35
C CYS A 30 6.88 -3.71 -5.36
N HIS A 31 7.50 -3.59 -6.53
CA HIS A 31 8.95 -3.47 -6.63
C HIS A 31 9.39 -2.10 -6.14
N CYS A 32 10.51 -2.04 -5.40
CA CYS A 32 11.12 -0.80 -4.95
C CYS A 32 12.53 -0.70 -5.52
N SER A 33 12.76 0.32 -6.35
CA SER A 33 14.09 0.67 -6.84
C SER A 33 15.00 1.05 -5.66
N PRO A 34 16.31 0.71 -5.69
CA PRO A 34 17.25 1.10 -4.64
C PRO A 34 17.46 2.63 -4.50
N CYS A 35 16.94 3.43 -5.43
CA CYS A 35 16.98 4.90 -5.36
C CYS A 35 16.12 5.46 -4.21
N PHE A 36 15.12 4.71 -3.74
CA PHE A 36 14.18 5.18 -2.74
C PHE A 36 14.52 4.64 -1.35
N ASP A 37 14.66 5.54 -0.38
CA ASP A 37 14.77 5.22 1.04
C ASP A 37 13.38 5.10 1.67
N VAL A 38 12.81 3.90 1.63
CA VAL A 38 11.46 3.61 2.16
C VAL A 38 11.54 3.07 3.58
N LYS A 39 10.78 3.66 4.51
CA LYS A 39 10.57 3.16 5.86
C LYS A 39 9.16 2.58 6.02
N GLU A 40 8.97 1.79 7.07
CA GLU A 40 7.64 1.27 7.40
C GLU A 40 6.70 2.43 7.78
N GLY A 41 5.55 2.50 7.11
CA GLY A 41 4.54 3.53 7.37
C GLY A 41 4.59 4.73 6.42
N ASP A 42 5.58 4.82 5.53
CA ASP A 42 5.61 5.84 4.49
C ASP A 42 4.46 5.65 3.48
N ILE A 43 4.03 6.76 2.89
CA ILE A 43 3.01 6.77 1.84
C ILE A 43 3.73 6.66 0.50
N VAL A 44 3.27 5.74 -0.34
CA VAL A 44 3.97 5.40 -1.58
C VAL A 44 3.01 5.43 -2.75
N THR A 45 3.38 6.16 -3.80
CA THR A 45 2.68 6.15 -5.08
C THR A 45 3.26 5.04 -5.96
N VAL A 46 2.38 4.19 -6.49
CA VAL A 46 2.78 3.07 -7.36
C VAL A 46 2.15 3.15 -8.73
N GLY A 47 2.95 2.78 -9.74
CA GLY A 47 2.52 2.62 -11.12
C GLY A 47 2.37 1.15 -11.49
N GLN A 48 1.42 0.84 -12.38
CA GLN A 48 1.33 -0.48 -12.99
C GLN A 48 2.55 -0.74 -13.87
N CYS A 49 3.07 -1.97 -13.86
CA CYS A 49 4.16 -2.40 -14.72
C CYS A 49 3.86 -3.77 -15.35
N ARG A 50 4.75 -4.23 -16.24
CA ARG A 50 4.72 -5.63 -16.69
C ARG A 50 4.88 -6.59 -15.50
N PRO A 51 4.41 -7.84 -15.57
CA PRO A 51 4.67 -8.83 -14.53
C PRO A 51 6.18 -9.01 -14.31
N LEU A 52 6.68 -8.66 -13.12
CA LEU A 52 8.09 -8.82 -12.74
C LEU A 52 8.31 -10.13 -11.99
N SER A 53 7.29 -10.62 -11.29
CA SER A 53 7.28 -11.91 -10.62
C SER A 53 5.84 -12.46 -10.56
N LYS A 54 5.64 -13.59 -9.87
CA LYS A 54 4.31 -14.18 -9.67
C LYS A 54 3.29 -13.16 -9.13
N THR A 55 3.74 -12.29 -8.23
CA THR A 55 2.86 -11.35 -7.51
C THR A 55 3.13 -9.89 -7.83
N VAL A 56 4.37 -9.53 -8.19
CA VAL A 56 4.78 -8.13 -8.41
C VAL A 56 4.37 -7.68 -9.81
N ARG A 57 3.41 -6.76 -9.86
CA ARG A 57 2.89 -6.11 -11.08
C ARG A 57 2.85 -4.59 -10.98
N PHE A 58 3.49 -4.05 -9.93
CA PHE A 58 3.54 -2.63 -9.64
C PHE A 58 4.96 -2.22 -9.27
N ASN A 59 5.33 -0.99 -9.58
CA ASN A 59 6.60 -0.38 -9.22
C ASN A 59 6.36 0.93 -8.47
N VAL A 60 7.25 1.23 -7.52
CA VAL A 60 7.24 2.49 -6.78
C VAL A 60 7.72 3.64 -7.68
N LEU A 61 6.95 4.74 -7.68
CA LEU A 61 7.25 5.94 -8.46
C LEU A 61 7.62 7.13 -7.56
N HIS A 62 6.92 7.28 -6.44
CA HIS A 62 7.12 8.39 -5.52
C HIS A 62 6.93 7.91 -4.08
N VAL A 63 7.68 8.51 -3.14
CA VAL A 63 7.67 8.17 -1.72
C VAL A 63 7.52 9.45 -0.92
N GLU A 64 6.45 9.52 -0.14
CA GLU A 64 6.17 10.58 0.82
C GLU A 64 6.48 10.07 2.22
N LYS A 65 7.43 10.73 2.89
CA LYS A 65 7.83 10.35 4.25
C LYS A 65 6.70 10.66 5.22
N HIS A 66 6.24 9.67 5.96
CA HIS A 66 5.16 9.84 6.92
C HIS A 66 5.53 9.24 8.27
N GLN A 67 5.54 10.06 9.32
CA GLN A 67 5.85 9.60 10.66
C GLN A 67 4.59 9.03 11.33
N ILE A 68 4.55 7.72 11.52
CA ILE A 68 3.48 7.05 12.28
C ILE A 68 3.94 6.87 13.73
N PHE A 69 3.10 7.29 14.68
CA PHE A 69 3.27 6.95 16.09
C PHE A 69 2.53 5.64 16.39
N GLY A 70 3.27 4.60 16.78
CA GLY A 70 2.71 3.27 17.08
C GLY A 70 2.82 2.26 15.93
N SER A 71 1.92 1.28 15.88
CA SER A 71 2.00 0.18 14.89
C SER A 71 1.37 0.54 13.55
N ALA A 72 2.15 0.42 12.47
CA ALA A 72 1.68 0.65 11.09
C ALA A 72 0.44 -0.17 10.71
N ARG A 73 0.23 -1.35 11.30
CA ARG A 73 -0.97 -2.18 11.04
C ARG A 73 -2.26 -1.58 11.62
N LYS A 74 -2.17 -0.81 12.71
CA LYS A 74 -3.33 -0.18 13.35
C LYS A 74 -3.74 1.11 12.63
N GLN A 75 -2.84 1.70 11.85
CA GLN A 75 -3.14 2.91 11.08
C GLN A 75 -4.13 2.61 9.96
N PHE A 76 -5.25 3.33 9.94
CA PHE A 76 -6.23 3.28 8.87
C PHE A 76 -6.39 4.67 8.30
N VAL A 77 -6.09 4.82 7.01
CA VAL A 77 -6.27 6.08 6.31
C VAL A 77 -6.91 5.84 4.96
N LEU A 78 -7.79 6.77 4.57
CA LEU A 78 -8.59 6.75 3.35
C LEU A 78 -7.83 7.45 2.23
N PHE A 79 -7.05 6.69 1.45
CA PHE A 79 -6.42 7.15 0.21
C PHE A 79 -6.41 6.01 -0.83
#